data_AF-A0AAD7LEB2-F1
#
_entry.id   AF-A0AAD7LEB2-F1
#
_cell.length_a   1.000
_cell.length_b   1.000
_cell.length_c   1.000
_cell.angle_alpha   90.00
_cell.angle_beta   90.00
_cell.angle_gamma   90.00
#
_symmetry.space_group_name_H-M   'P 1'
#
loop_
_entity.id
_entity.type
_entity.pdbx_description
1 polymer ?
#
loop_
_entity_poly.entity_id
_entity_poly.type
_entity_poly.pdbx_seq_one_letter_code
_entity_poly.pdbx_strand_id
1 'polypeptide(L)'
;MGETTAATTEEAALNIEGEVGRVVEEVKDLQDSAATHISKEEQSLRERAISLDSSIHRLHSLLYSLLSHKLLDPKLAEKLDEDLQRARCIMVDGDAASFLPGKAQGRFLRMFLGPINVRASRKDIRLKVKEEYNGYRDKTALLFLLFPSALLILRSWAWSGCLPAFPVQLYQAWLLFLYSGLALRENILRVNGSDIRPWWIYHHYCAMIMALVSLTWEIKGQPDCAQKQRGVQLFLQWAMMQGVAMLLQNRYQRQRLYTRIALGKAKRMDVVWGETSGVDGQLWLLCPILFVLQGFEAYVGFLLLRTTFVGLVFEWQVIFCGVLLVLMAVGNFSNTVQTLMAKSRFKAKMRSKSKQEVE
;
A
#
# COMPACT_ATOMS: atom_id res chain seq x y z
N MET A 1 -43.36 50.61 32.31
CA MET A 1 -43.42 49.14 32.16
C MET A 1 -42.32 48.55 31.25
N GLY A 2 -41.50 49.35 30.54
CA GLY A 2 -40.42 48.83 29.67
C GLY A 2 -39.05 48.65 30.33
N GLU A 3 -38.73 49.36 31.42
CA GLU A 3 -37.42 49.28 32.09
C GLU A 3 -37.26 48.01 32.95
N THR A 4 -38.35 47.54 33.56
CA THR A 4 -38.33 46.35 34.44
C THR A 4 -38.14 45.04 33.65
N THR A 5 -38.61 44.99 32.39
CA THR A 5 -38.40 43.85 31.49
C THR A 5 -37.01 43.85 30.88
N ALA A 6 -36.39 45.01 30.61
CA ALA A 6 -35.01 45.08 30.13
C ALA A 6 -34.01 44.60 31.20
N ALA A 7 -34.16 45.05 32.45
CA ALA A 7 -33.28 44.67 33.56
C ALA A 7 -33.32 43.16 33.86
N THR A 8 -34.50 42.54 33.78
CA THR A 8 -34.66 41.08 33.99
C THR A 8 -34.08 40.25 32.84
N THR A 9 -34.02 40.81 31.62
CA THR A 9 -33.43 40.14 30.46
C THR A 9 -31.90 40.22 30.49
N GLU A 10 -31.33 41.34 30.94
CA GLU A 10 -29.88 41.49 31.16
C GLU A 10 -29.38 40.58 32.29
N GLU A 11 -30.12 40.48 33.39
CA GLU A 11 -29.77 39.58 34.50
C GLU A 11 -29.82 38.11 34.08
N ALA A 12 -30.82 37.72 33.28
CA ALA A 12 -30.89 36.39 32.68
C ALA A 12 -29.73 36.13 31.71
N ALA A 13 -29.35 37.12 30.90
CA ALA A 13 -28.21 37.01 29.98
C ALA A 13 -26.87 36.85 30.71
N LEU A 14 -26.64 37.61 31.78
CA LEU A 14 -25.44 37.50 32.63
C LEU A 14 -25.37 36.15 33.36
N ASN A 15 -26.51 35.63 33.82
CA ASN A 15 -26.56 34.32 34.45
C ASN A 15 -26.25 33.19 33.45
N ILE A 16 -26.79 33.28 32.23
CA ILE A 16 -26.48 32.34 31.14
C ILE A 16 -25.00 32.46 30.72
N GLU A 17 -24.45 33.66 30.64
CA GLU A 17 -23.03 33.87 30.32
C GLU A 17 -22.12 33.25 31.38
N GLY A 18 -22.44 33.44 32.66
CA GLY A 18 -21.73 32.80 33.78
C GLY A 18 -21.84 31.28 33.76
N GLU A 19 -23.01 30.74 33.46
CA GLU A 19 -23.24 29.30 33.38
C GLU A 19 -22.51 28.66 32.18
N VAL A 20 -22.53 29.32 31.02
CA VAL A 20 -21.74 28.91 29.84
C VAL A 20 -20.24 28.98 30.14
N GLY A 21 -19.77 30.04 30.81
CA GLY A 21 -18.39 30.18 31.24
C GLY A 21 -17.95 29.03 32.16
N ARG A 22 -18.79 28.66 33.14
CA ARG A 22 -18.53 27.53 34.04
C ARG A 22 -18.42 26.21 33.28
N VAL A 23 -19.35 25.93 32.36
CA VAL A 23 -19.33 24.71 31.54
C VAL A 23 -18.07 24.64 30.67
N VAL A 24 -17.63 25.78 30.10
CA VAL A 24 -16.40 25.83 29.30
C VAL A 24 -15.18 25.49 30.14
N GLU A 25 -15.07 26.00 31.37
CA GLU A 25 -13.96 25.67 32.26
C GLU A 25 -14.01 24.21 32.71
N GLU A 26 -15.18 23.67 33.07
CA GLU A 26 -15.32 22.24 33.40
C GLU A 26 -14.90 21.31 32.25
N VAL A 27 -15.21 21.69 31.00
CA VAL A 27 -14.78 20.92 29.82
C VAL A 27 -13.26 21.00 29.63
N LYS A 28 -12.63 22.17 29.84
CA LYS A 28 -11.17 22.31 29.77
C LYS A 28 -10.48 21.47 30.86
N ASP A 29 -10.96 21.55 32.09
CA ASP A 29 -10.43 20.79 33.22
C ASP A 29 -10.55 19.28 32.99
N LEU A 30 -11.68 18.82 32.44
CA LEU A 30 -11.87 17.43 32.05
C LEU A 30 -10.91 17.02 30.94
N GLN A 31 -10.69 17.87 29.94
CA GLN A 31 -9.80 17.59 28.83
C GLN A 31 -8.34 17.50 29.27
N ASP A 32 -7.89 18.40 30.16
CA ASP A 32 -6.54 18.39 30.73
C ASP A 32 -6.33 17.18 31.66
N SER A 33 -7.34 16.86 32.47
CA SER A 33 -7.33 15.66 33.31
C SER A 33 -7.29 14.37 32.48
N ALA A 34 -8.07 14.29 31.40
CA ALA A 34 -8.06 13.15 30.48
C ALA A 34 -6.72 13.02 29.75
N ALA A 35 -6.17 14.12 29.23
CA ALA A 35 -4.89 14.12 28.52
C ALA A 35 -3.73 13.66 29.41
N THR A 36 -3.69 14.14 30.66
CA THR A 36 -2.67 13.74 31.63
C THR A 36 -2.81 12.27 32.05
N HIS A 37 -4.04 11.78 32.26
CA HIS A 37 -4.28 10.38 32.60
C HIS A 37 -3.89 9.43 31.46
N ILE A 38 -4.31 9.74 30.23
CA ILE A 38 -3.99 8.94 29.03
C ILE A 38 -2.47 8.86 28.84
N SER A 39 -1.77 9.99 28.94
CA SER A 39 -0.32 10.05 28.77
C SER A 39 0.42 9.18 29.80
N LYS A 40 0.06 9.29 31.09
CA LYS A 40 0.67 8.49 32.16
C LYS A 40 0.38 7.00 32.01
N GLU A 41 -0.87 6.65 31.70
CA GLU A 41 -1.28 5.26 31.54
C GLU A 41 -0.64 4.62 30.29
N GLU A 42 -0.58 5.35 29.17
CA GLU A 42 0.09 4.92 27.96
C GLU A 42 1.59 4.68 28.20
N GLN A 43 2.26 5.59 28.91
CA GLN A 43 3.69 5.43 29.23
C GLN A 43 3.95 4.21 30.13
N SER A 44 3.13 4.02 31.16
CA SER A 44 3.18 2.83 32.04
C SER A 44 3.00 1.52 31.26
N LEU A 45 1.98 1.46 30.40
CA LEU A 45 1.73 0.28 29.55
C LEU A 45 2.88 0.05 28.56
N ARG A 46 3.49 1.11 28.05
CA ARG A 46 4.68 1.08 27.18
C ARG A 46 5.90 0.48 27.85
N GLU A 47 6.23 0.93 29.05
CA GLU A 47 7.35 0.39 29.83
C GLU A 47 7.12 -1.09 30.15
N ARG A 48 5.90 -1.46 30.53
CA ARG A 48 5.54 -2.86 30.80
C ARG A 48 5.63 -3.73 29.55
N ALA A 49 5.14 -3.26 28.40
CA ALA A 49 5.22 -3.98 27.14
C ALA A 49 6.68 -4.22 26.71
N ILE A 50 7.54 -3.21 26.84
CA ILE A 50 8.98 -3.32 26.53
C ILE A 50 9.66 -4.33 27.47
N SER A 51 9.37 -4.27 28.77
CA SER A 51 9.90 -5.20 29.77
C SER A 51 9.51 -6.65 29.46
N LEU A 52 8.25 -6.91 29.12
CA LEU A 52 7.82 -8.26 28.74
C LEU A 52 8.45 -8.73 27.43
N ASP A 53 8.56 -7.88 26.41
CA ASP A 53 9.17 -8.26 25.12
C ASP A 53 10.65 -8.62 25.28
N SER A 54 11.40 -7.85 26.07
CA SER A 54 12.79 -8.17 26.44
C SER A 54 12.92 -9.48 27.23
N SER A 55 11.96 -9.76 28.13
CA SER A 55 11.92 -11.00 28.89
C SER A 55 11.69 -12.22 28.00
N ILE A 56 10.80 -12.11 27.01
CA ILE A 56 10.55 -13.15 26.01
C ILE A 56 11.83 -13.42 25.19
N HIS A 57 12.50 -12.38 24.69
CA HIS A 57 13.75 -12.54 23.93
C HIS A 57 14.85 -13.20 24.77
N ARG A 58 14.97 -12.81 26.05
CA ARG A 58 15.94 -13.41 26.99
C ARG A 58 15.63 -14.89 27.25
N LEU A 59 14.37 -15.25 27.46
CA LEU A 59 13.98 -16.65 27.67
C LEU A 59 14.23 -17.50 26.42
N HIS A 60 13.93 -16.95 25.24
CA HIS A 60 14.19 -17.64 23.98
C HIS A 60 15.70 -17.87 23.73
N SER A 61 16.57 -16.90 24.06
CA SER A 61 18.02 -17.09 23.94
C SER A 61 18.57 -18.09 24.97
N LEU A 62 18.07 -18.08 26.21
CA LEU A 62 18.43 -19.07 27.22
C LEU A 62 17.97 -20.48 26.83
N LEU A 63 16.78 -20.61 26.25
CA LEU A 63 16.26 -21.89 25.79
C LEU A 63 17.13 -22.47 24.67
N TYR A 64 17.52 -21.63 23.70
CA TYR A 64 18.46 -22.04 22.64
C TYR A 64 19.84 -22.43 23.18
N SER A 65 20.37 -21.75 24.21
CA SER A 65 21.67 -22.11 24.79
C SER A 65 21.60 -23.41 25.63
N LEU A 66 20.54 -23.60 26.40
CA LEU A 66 20.32 -24.84 27.17
C LEU A 66 20.16 -26.06 26.24
N LEU A 67 19.50 -25.85 25.10
CA LEU A 67 19.37 -26.88 24.06
C LEU A 67 20.72 -27.19 23.40
N SER A 68 21.54 -26.18 23.09
CA SER A 68 22.85 -26.38 22.47
C SER A 68 23.84 -27.10 23.41
N HIS A 69 23.74 -26.83 24.72
CA HIS A 69 24.51 -27.52 25.75
C HIS A 69 23.93 -28.91 26.15
N LYS A 70 22.86 -29.38 25.49
CA LYS A 70 22.17 -30.66 25.78
C LYS A 70 21.71 -30.82 27.24
N LEU A 71 21.47 -29.71 27.93
CA LEU A 71 21.02 -29.69 29.33
C LEU A 71 19.49 -29.74 29.46
N LEU A 72 18.76 -29.76 28.34
CA LEU A 72 17.30 -29.78 28.28
C LEU A 72 16.81 -30.94 27.41
N ASP A 73 15.71 -31.59 27.83
CA ASP A 73 15.00 -32.57 27.00
C ASP A 73 14.45 -31.87 25.73
N PRO A 74 14.77 -32.38 24.52
CA PRO A 74 14.27 -31.82 23.26
C PRO A 74 12.75 -31.64 23.21
N LYS A 75 11.97 -32.57 23.79
CA LYS A 75 10.49 -32.45 23.81
C LYS A 75 10.01 -31.30 24.67
N LEU A 76 10.67 -31.08 25.80
CA LEU A 76 10.35 -29.98 26.70
C LEU A 76 10.74 -28.64 26.06
N ALA A 77 11.90 -28.59 25.39
CA ALA A 77 12.36 -27.40 24.68
C ALA A 77 11.40 -26.97 23.56
N GLU A 78 10.90 -27.91 22.76
CA GLU A 78 9.92 -27.64 21.70
C GLU A 78 8.62 -27.05 22.28
N LYS A 79 8.12 -27.62 23.38
CA LYS A 79 6.93 -27.10 24.07
C LYS A 79 7.14 -25.68 24.61
N LEU A 80 8.26 -25.42 25.27
CA LEU A 80 8.55 -24.08 25.80
C LEU A 80 8.77 -23.05 24.68
N ASP A 81 9.35 -23.46 23.55
CA ASP A 81 9.45 -22.59 22.37
C ASP A 81 8.07 -22.26 21.81
N GLU A 82 7.18 -23.24 21.67
CA GLU A 82 5.79 -23.01 21.25
C GLU A 82 5.04 -22.05 22.20
N ASP A 83 5.22 -22.20 23.52
CA ASP A 83 4.61 -21.32 24.53
C ASP A 83 5.18 -19.89 24.46
N LEU A 84 6.49 -19.74 24.25
CA LEU A 84 7.13 -18.43 24.04
C LEU A 84 6.67 -17.78 22.73
N GLN A 85 6.56 -18.56 21.64
CA GLN A 85 6.01 -18.08 20.37
C GLN A 85 4.54 -17.65 20.54
N ARG A 86 3.74 -18.40 21.31
CA ARG A 86 2.35 -18.03 21.62
C ARG A 86 2.29 -16.73 22.40
N ALA A 87 3.08 -16.57 23.46
CA ALA A 87 3.15 -15.34 24.25
C ALA A 87 3.56 -14.14 23.38
N ARG A 88 4.54 -14.34 22.50
CA ARG A 88 4.97 -13.33 21.53
C ARG A 88 3.88 -12.98 20.52
N CYS A 89 3.14 -13.95 20.00
CA CYS A 89 1.99 -13.71 19.13
C CYS A 89 0.91 -12.89 19.85
N ILE A 90 0.60 -13.20 21.11
CA ILE A 90 -0.36 -12.42 21.91
C ILE A 90 0.10 -10.96 22.04
N MET A 91 1.39 -10.72 22.30
CA MET A 91 1.92 -9.36 22.44
C MET A 91 2.03 -8.59 21.13
N VAL A 92 2.48 -9.23 20.06
CA VAL A 92 2.78 -8.56 18.77
C VAL A 92 1.54 -8.40 17.90
N ASP A 93 0.61 -9.35 17.96
CA ASP A 93 -0.64 -9.32 17.20
C ASP A 93 -1.84 -8.86 18.04
N GLY A 94 -1.72 -8.80 19.37
CA GLY A 94 -2.73 -8.27 20.29
C GLY A 94 -2.75 -6.74 20.40
N ASP A 95 -3.53 -6.24 21.36
CA ASP A 95 -3.71 -4.79 21.59
C ASP A 95 -2.47 -4.15 22.26
N ALA A 96 -1.63 -4.97 22.91
CA ALA A 96 -0.36 -4.53 23.49
C ALA A 96 0.67 -4.11 22.42
N ALA A 97 0.42 -4.46 21.15
CA ALA A 97 1.33 -4.24 20.05
C ALA A 97 1.61 -2.76 19.75
N SER A 98 0.70 -1.82 20.05
CA SER A 98 0.97 -0.37 19.93
C SER A 98 2.08 0.11 20.86
N PHE A 99 2.17 -0.50 22.03
CA PHE A 99 3.07 -0.10 23.10
C PHE A 99 4.49 -0.66 22.89
N LEU A 100 4.63 -1.68 22.03
CA LEU A 100 5.94 -2.14 21.62
C LEU A 100 6.62 -1.09 20.72
N PRO A 101 7.94 -0.89 20.84
CA PRO A 101 8.69 -0.06 19.93
C PRO A 101 8.42 -0.57 18.52
N GLY A 102 7.74 0.26 17.72
CA GLY A 102 7.38 -0.11 16.35
C GLY A 102 8.65 -0.46 15.58
N LYS A 103 8.54 -1.40 14.62
CA LYS A 103 9.58 -1.52 13.59
C LYS A 103 9.86 -0.11 13.07
N ALA A 104 11.13 0.28 13.05
CA ALA A 104 11.54 1.62 12.64
C ALA A 104 10.75 2.06 11.41
N GLN A 105 10.02 3.16 11.53
CA GLN A 105 9.23 3.73 10.46
C GLN A 105 10.14 3.85 9.23
N GLY A 106 9.72 3.27 8.10
CA GLY A 106 10.51 3.30 6.88
C GLY A 106 10.84 4.74 6.48
N ARG A 107 12.02 4.98 5.91
CA ARG A 107 12.50 6.33 5.52
C ARG A 107 11.45 7.11 4.72
N PHE A 108 10.72 6.42 3.84
CA PHE A 108 9.61 6.99 3.07
C PHE A 108 8.52 7.62 3.95
N LEU A 109 7.98 6.87 4.92
CA LEU A 109 6.95 7.41 5.81
C LEU A 109 7.47 8.56 6.65
N ARG A 110 8.73 8.50 7.09
CA ARG A 110 9.36 9.60 7.84
C ARG A 110 9.51 10.86 6.99
N MET A 111 9.78 10.71 5.69
CA MET A 111 9.87 11.83 4.74
C MET A 111 8.51 12.51 4.52
N PHE A 112 7.42 11.75 4.38
CA PHE A 112 6.09 12.30 4.10
C PHE A 112 5.28 12.71 5.33
N LEU A 113 5.44 12.00 6.46
CA LEU A 113 4.62 12.20 7.68
C LEU A 113 5.44 12.70 8.87
N GLY A 114 6.76 12.85 8.74
CA GLY A 114 7.62 13.18 9.88
C GLY A 114 7.75 12.01 10.88
N PRO A 115 8.21 12.29 12.12
CA PRO A 115 8.48 11.28 13.14
C PRO A 115 7.21 10.76 13.85
N ILE A 116 6.09 10.60 13.13
CA ILE A 116 4.81 10.15 13.69
C ILE A 116 4.67 8.63 13.53
N ASN A 117 4.33 7.94 14.63
CA ASN A 117 4.02 6.52 14.60
C ASN A 117 2.63 6.26 14.00
N VAL A 118 2.58 5.66 12.82
CA VAL A 118 1.33 5.30 12.11
C VAL A 118 0.82 3.89 12.43
N ARG A 119 1.41 3.20 13.42
CA ARG A 119 0.92 1.91 13.87
C ARG A 119 -0.35 2.10 14.69
N ALA A 120 -1.47 1.61 14.18
CA ALA A 120 -2.73 1.63 14.91
C ALA A 120 -2.67 0.67 16.11
N SER A 121 -3.11 1.15 17.27
CA SER A 121 -3.15 0.38 18.51
C SER A 121 -4.13 -0.77 18.44
N ARG A 122 -5.37 -0.47 18.06
CA ARG A 122 -6.46 -1.43 18.06
C ARG A 122 -6.58 -2.19 16.72
N LYS A 123 -6.98 -3.46 16.81
CA LYS A 123 -7.15 -4.35 15.65
C LYS A 123 -8.21 -3.87 14.66
N ASP A 124 -9.32 -3.35 15.15
CA ASP A 124 -10.40 -2.76 14.34
C ASP A 124 -9.90 -1.58 13.49
N ILE A 125 -9.08 -0.70 14.07
CA ILE A 125 -8.48 0.43 13.35
C ILE A 125 -7.53 -0.07 12.26
N ARG A 126 -6.69 -1.08 12.53
CA ARG A 126 -5.81 -1.68 11.50
C ARG A 126 -6.62 -2.22 10.33
N LEU A 127 -7.74 -2.89 10.60
CA LEU A 127 -8.62 -3.44 9.57
C LEU A 127 -9.32 -2.33 8.79
N LYS A 128 -9.76 -1.26 9.46
CA LYS A 128 -10.31 -0.08 8.80
C LYS A 128 -9.31 0.57 7.84
N VAL A 129 -8.04 0.69 8.22
CA VAL A 129 -6.97 1.17 7.31
C VAL A 129 -6.85 0.28 6.06
N LYS A 130 -6.96 -1.04 6.22
CA LYS A 130 -6.97 -1.98 5.10
C LYS A 130 -8.22 -1.82 4.23
N GLU A 131 -9.39 -1.62 4.82
CA GLU A 131 -10.64 -1.37 4.10
C GLU A 131 -10.56 -0.08 3.27
N GLU A 132 -10.07 1.02 3.85
CA GLU A 132 -9.85 2.29 3.16
C GLU A 132 -8.83 2.16 2.02
N TYR A 133 -7.77 1.36 2.20
CA TYR A 133 -6.84 1.04 1.10
C TYR A 133 -7.54 0.31 -0.06
N ASN A 134 -8.33 -0.71 0.25
CA ASN A 134 -9.05 -1.47 -0.77
C ASN A 134 -10.09 -0.61 -1.50
N GLY A 135 -10.84 0.21 -0.75
CA GLY A 135 -11.79 1.16 -1.33
C GLY A 135 -11.12 2.23 -2.19
N TYR A 136 -9.96 2.74 -1.77
CA TYR A 136 -9.14 3.64 -2.58
C TYR A 136 -8.70 2.97 -3.88
N ARG A 137 -8.16 1.74 -3.81
CA ARG A 137 -7.67 0.99 -4.97
C ARG A 137 -8.77 0.64 -5.97
N ASP A 138 -10.00 0.41 -5.53
CA ASP A 138 -11.14 0.18 -6.43
C ASP A 138 -11.56 1.44 -7.17
N LYS A 139 -11.74 2.55 -6.43
CA LYS A 139 -12.11 3.85 -7.01
C LYS A 139 -11.07 4.31 -8.03
N THR A 140 -9.78 4.15 -7.69
CA THR A 140 -8.70 4.59 -8.57
C THR A 140 -8.45 3.65 -9.74
N ALA A 141 -8.67 2.33 -9.61
CA ALA A 141 -8.57 1.41 -10.75
C ALA A 141 -9.59 1.72 -11.85
N LEU A 142 -10.82 2.11 -11.47
CA LEU A 142 -11.82 2.57 -12.42
C LEU A 142 -11.34 3.82 -13.17
N LEU A 143 -10.84 4.82 -12.44
CA LEU A 143 -10.33 6.05 -13.04
C LEU A 143 -9.06 5.81 -13.89
N PHE A 144 -8.22 4.85 -13.49
CA PHE A 144 -7.03 4.43 -14.24
C PHE A 144 -7.39 3.88 -15.63
N LEU A 145 -8.56 3.24 -15.75
CA LEU A 145 -9.08 2.78 -17.02
C LEU A 145 -9.76 3.91 -17.80
N LEU A 146 -10.68 4.64 -17.16
CA LEU A 146 -11.55 5.60 -17.84
C LEU A 146 -10.80 6.82 -18.36
N PHE A 147 -9.84 7.36 -17.60
CA PHE A 147 -9.13 8.58 -17.99
C PHE A 147 -8.31 8.40 -19.28
N PRO A 148 -7.38 7.42 -19.42
CA PRO A 148 -6.67 7.22 -20.67
C PRO A 148 -7.60 6.80 -21.81
N SER A 149 -8.68 6.06 -21.53
CA SER A 149 -9.69 5.71 -22.54
C SER A 149 -10.36 6.96 -23.11
N ALA A 150 -10.78 7.91 -22.25
CA ALA A 150 -11.36 9.17 -22.67
C ALA A 150 -10.37 9.99 -23.51
N LEU A 151 -9.10 10.07 -23.11
CA LEU A 151 -8.07 10.76 -23.90
C LEU A 151 -7.87 10.15 -25.28
N LEU A 152 -7.87 8.82 -25.40
CA LEU A 152 -7.73 8.11 -26.68
C LEU A 152 -8.96 8.29 -27.58
N ILE A 153 -10.17 8.28 -27.01
CA ILE A 153 -11.42 8.54 -27.73
C ILE A 153 -11.44 9.99 -28.22
N LEU A 154 -11.16 10.96 -27.36
CA LEU A 154 -11.13 12.39 -27.73
C LEU A 154 -10.04 12.71 -28.75
N ARG A 155 -8.87 12.06 -28.67
CA ARG A 155 -7.83 12.13 -29.71
C ARG A 155 -8.39 11.74 -31.08
N SER A 156 -9.19 10.67 -31.12
CA SER A 156 -9.71 10.10 -32.36
C SER A 156 -10.91 10.88 -32.91
N TRP A 157 -11.77 11.39 -32.03
CA TRP A 157 -13.04 12.02 -32.40
C TRP A 157 -13.02 13.55 -32.47
N ALA A 158 -12.34 14.21 -31.52
CA ALA A 158 -12.41 15.66 -31.36
C ALA A 158 -11.13 16.40 -31.75
N TRP A 159 -9.96 15.76 -31.59
CA TRP A 159 -8.66 16.43 -31.72
C TRP A 159 -7.87 16.04 -32.97
N SER A 160 -8.53 15.43 -33.97
CA SER A 160 -7.93 15.09 -35.28
C SER A 160 -6.59 14.35 -35.17
N GLY A 161 -6.43 13.48 -34.16
CA GLY A 161 -5.19 12.74 -33.92
C GLY A 161 -4.13 13.46 -33.08
N CYS A 162 -4.31 14.72 -32.67
CA CYS A 162 -3.44 15.38 -31.70
C CYS A 162 -3.98 15.20 -30.26
N LEU A 163 -3.11 15.11 -29.26
CA LEU A 163 -3.48 15.27 -27.85
C LEU A 163 -3.09 16.69 -27.40
N PRO A 164 -4.03 17.50 -26.87
CA PRO A 164 -3.69 18.75 -26.23
C PRO A 164 -2.84 18.50 -24.98
N ALA A 165 -1.95 19.43 -24.66
CA ALA A 165 -1.01 19.28 -23.54
C ALA A 165 -1.75 19.19 -22.18
N PHE A 166 -2.71 20.09 -21.96
CA PHE A 166 -3.40 20.21 -20.67
C PHE A 166 -4.11 18.92 -20.20
N PRO A 167 -4.95 18.24 -21.02
CA PRO A 167 -5.57 16.96 -20.63
C PRO A 167 -4.55 15.86 -20.33
N VAL A 168 -3.43 15.80 -21.07
CA VAL A 168 -2.37 14.82 -20.82
C VAL A 168 -1.64 15.13 -19.51
N GLN A 169 -1.31 16.40 -19.26
CA GLN A 169 -0.70 16.84 -18.00
C GLN A 169 -1.62 16.58 -16.80
N LEU A 170 -2.94 16.81 -16.94
CA LEU A 170 -3.91 16.50 -15.89
C LEU A 170 -3.92 14.99 -15.57
N TYR A 171 -3.82 14.14 -16.58
CA TYR A 171 -3.67 12.70 -16.38
C TYR A 171 -2.36 12.33 -15.69
N GLN A 172 -1.24 12.95 -16.08
CA GLN A 172 0.06 12.73 -15.42
C GLN A 172 0.04 13.20 -13.95
N ALA A 173 -0.59 14.35 -13.66
CA ALA A 173 -0.76 14.85 -12.30
C ALA A 173 -1.63 13.90 -11.47
N TRP A 174 -2.68 13.34 -12.08
CA TRP A 174 -3.50 12.33 -11.45
C TRP A 174 -2.72 11.02 -11.18
N LEU A 175 -1.87 10.57 -12.10
CA LEU A 175 -0.99 9.41 -11.88
C LEU A 175 -0.01 9.66 -10.73
N LEU A 176 0.56 10.86 -10.63
CA LEU A 176 1.43 11.25 -9.52
C LEU A 176 0.67 11.18 -8.19
N PHE A 177 -0.55 11.73 -8.11
CA PHE A 177 -1.41 11.63 -6.94
C PHE A 177 -1.72 10.17 -6.57
N LEU A 178 -2.07 9.35 -7.58
CA LEU A 178 -2.39 7.94 -7.40
C LEU A 178 -1.21 7.16 -6.80
N TYR A 179 -0.04 7.21 -7.45
CA TYR A 179 1.10 6.40 -7.04
C TYR A 179 1.71 6.88 -5.72
N SER A 180 1.68 8.19 -5.44
CA SER A 180 2.01 8.73 -4.11
C SER A 180 1.04 8.19 -3.05
N GLY A 181 -0.25 8.18 -3.35
CA GLY A 181 -1.31 7.68 -2.46
C GLY A 181 -1.23 6.17 -2.20
N LEU A 182 -0.89 5.37 -3.21
CA LEU A 182 -0.65 3.93 -3.06
C LEU A 182 0.61 3.67 -2.24
N ALA A 183 1.71 4.33 -2.58
CA ALA A 183 2.98 4.23 -1.86
C ALA A 183 2.81 4.54 -0.36
N LEU A 184 2.10 5.62 -0.03
CA LEU A 184 1.81 6.00 1.36
C LEU A 184 0.98 4.92 2.08
N ARG A 185 -0.16 4.53 1.51
CA ARG A 185 -1.07 3.55 2.13
C ARG A 185 -0.42 2.19 2.33
N GLU A 186 0.36 1.72 1.35
CA GLU A 186 1.02 0.42 1.43
C GLU A 186 2.15 0.40 2.45
N ASN A 187 2.89 1.50 2.60
CA ASN A 187 3.87 1.61 3.68
C ASN A 187 3.19 1.64 5.06
N ILE A 188 2.06 2.33 5.21
CA ILE A 188 1.27 2.30 6.45
C ILE A 188 0.79 0.87 6.73
N LEU A 189 0.27 0.16 5.72
CA LEU A 189 -0.15 -1.24 5.86
C LEU A 189 0.99 -2.16 6.28
N ARG A 190 2.19 -1.98 5.71
CA ARG A 190 3.38 -2.75 6.06
C ARG A 190 3.78 -2.56 7.52
N VAL A 191 3.72 -1.33 8.04
CA VAL A 191 3.96 -1.03 9.47
C VAL A 191 2.87 -1.65 10.37
N ASN A 192 1.64 -1.74 9.86
CA ASN A 192 0.49 -2.35 10.55
C ASN A 192 0.38 -3.88 10.37
N GLY A 193 1.41 -4.53 9.83
CA GLY A 193 1.52 -6.00 9.80
C GLY A 193 1.08 -6.69 8.50
N SER A 194 0.81 -5.94 7.44
CA SER A 194 0.55 -6.50 6.10
C SER A 194 1.83 -7.02 5.45
N ASP A 195 1.80 -8.24 4.89
CA ASP A 195 2.97 -8.86 4.24
C ASP A 195 3.11 -8.48 2.76
N ILE A 196 3.18 -7.18 2.46
CA ILE A 196 3.32 -6.70 1.08
C ILE A 196 4.74 -6.98 0.57
N ARG A 197 4.87 -7.64 -0.59
CA ARG A 197 6.18 -7.87 -1.21
C ARG A 197 6.89 -6.55 -1.51
N PRO A 198 8.20 -6.43 -1.21
CA PRO A 198 8.94 -5.18 -1.41
C PRO A 198 8.87 -4.63 -2.83
N TRP A 199 8.90 -5.49 -3.85
CA TRP A 199 8.83 -5.08 -5.26
C TRP A 199 7.66 -4.15 -5.56
N TRP A 200 6.45 -4.43 -5.05
CA TRP A 200 5.27 -3.63 -5.35
C TRP A 200 5.37 -2.21 -4.75
N ILE A 201 5.98 -2.08 -3.58
CA ILE A 201 6.24 -0.77 -2.98
C ILE A 201 7.28 0.00 -3.83
N TYR A 202 8.36 -0.67 -4.24
CA TYR A 202 9.36 -0.04 -5.11
C TYR A 202 8.80 0.33 -6.48
N HIS A 203 7.95 -0.52 -7.07
CA HIS A 203 7.24 -0.25 -8.31
C HIS A 203 6.42 1.04 -8.19
N HIS A 204 5.68 1.24 -7.10
CA HIS A 204 4.94 2.48 -6.87
C HIS A 204 5.85 3.69 -6.70
N TYR A 205 7.04 3.55 -6.10
CA TYR A 205 8.03 4.62 -6.05
C TYR A 205 8.56 4.99 -7.44
N CYS A 206 8.89 3.99 -8.26
CA CYS A 206 9.33 4.20 -9.64
C CYS A 206 8.23 4.89 -10.46
N ALA A 207 6.98 4.44 -10.35
CA ALA A 207 5.84 5.03 -11.05
C ALA A 207 5.55 6.47 -10.59
N MET A 208 5.68 6.76 -9.30
CA MET A 208 5.56 8.11 -8.74
C MET A 208 6.62 9.05 -9.31
N ILE A 209 7.90 8.63 -9.32
CA ILE A 209 9.00 9.42 -9.87
C ILE A 209 8.83 9.59 -11.39
N MET A 210 8.40 8.55 -12.10
CA MET A 210 8.12 8.62 -13.54
C MET A 210 7.01 9.62 -13.85
N ALA A 211 5.91 9.63 -13.09
CA ALA A 211 4.83 10.60 -13.26
C ALA A 211 5.31 12.04 -12.98
N LEU A 212 6.14 12.23 -11.95
CA LEU A 212 6.75 13.52 -11.64
C LEU A 212 7.65 14.03 -12.79
N VAL A 213 8.53 13.18 -13.31
CA VAL A 213 9.40 13.56 -14.45
C VAL A 213 8.57 13.80 -15.71
N SER A 214 7.54 12.96 -15.96
CA SER A 214 6.66 13.09 -17.12
C SER A 214 5.83 14.37 -17.12
N LEU A 215 5.53 14.95 -15.95
CA LEU A 215 4.89 16.26 -15.86
C LEU A 215 5.76 17.40 -16.40
N THR A 216 7.09 17.25 -16.32
CA THR A 216 8.04 18.23 -16.85
C THR A 216 8.27 18.08 -18.36
N TRP A 217 7.66 17.07 -18.98
CA TRP A 217 7.79 16.80 -20.40
C TRP A 217 6.76 17.59 -21.22
N GLU A 218 7.23 18.42 -22.15
CA GLU A 218 6.36 19.21 -23.02
C GLU A 218 5.73 18.35 -24.13
N ILE A 219 4.39 18.40 -24.20
CA ILE A 219 3.64 17.73 -25.25
C ILE A 219 3.77 18.54 -26.55
N LYS A 220 4.54 18.02 -27.51
CA LYS A 220 4.76 18.68 -28.80
C LYS A 220 3.44 18.93 -29.54
N GLY A 221 3.24 20.18 -29.94
CA GLY A 221 2.12 20.65 -30.75
C GLY A 221 2.31 20.45 -32.26
N GLN A 222 1.52 21.18 -33.05
CA GLN A 222 1.63 21.19 -34.52
C GLN A 222 2.89 21.93 -35.00
N PRO A 223 3.41 21.64 -36.21
CA PRO A 223 3.02 20.56 -37.13
C PRO A 223 3.59 19.17 -36.71
N ASP A 224 2.96 18.08 -37.18
CA ASP A 224 3.28 16.66 -36.91
C ASP A 224 3.11 16.16 -35.47
N CYS A 225 2.12 16.71 -34.75
CA CYS A 225 1.74 16.25 -33.40
C CYS A 225 1.52 14.71 -33.35
N ALA A 226 0.91 14.12 -34.38
CA ALA A 226 0.43 12.74 -34.35
C ALA A 226 1.60 11.75 -34.30
N GLN A 227 2.66 12.02 -35.06
CA GLN A 227 3.89 11.24 -35.08
C GLN A 227 4.73 11.52 -33.83
N LYS A 228 4.90 12.79 -33.44
CA LYS A 228 5.69 13.18 -32.26
C LYS A 228 5.11 12.64 -30.95
N GLN A 229 3.79 12.51 -30.85
CA GLN A 229 3.09 11.99 -29.67
C GLN A 229 2.88 10.47 -29.70
N ARG A 230 3.55 9.73 -30.60
CA ARG A 230 3.36 8.27 -30.71
C ARG A 230 3.69 7.53 -29.41
N GLY A 231 4.74 7.95 -28.71
CA GLY A 231 5.11 7.40 -27.40
C GLY A 231 4.01 7.60 -26.35
N VAL A 232 3.44 8.82 -26.29
CA VAL A 232 2.31 9.15 -25.39
C VAL A 232 1.08 8.32 -25.72
N GLN A 233 0.74 8.17 -27.01
CA GLN A 233 -0.38 7.34 -27.44
C GLN A 233 -0.21 5.88 -26.99
N LEU A 234 0.97 5.29 -27.20
CA LEU A 234 1.24 3.91 -26.81
C LEU A 234 1.23 3.74 -25.29
N PHE A 235 1.73 4.72 -24.54
CA PHE A 235 1.63 4.74 -23.09
C PHE A 235 0.18 4.78 -22.60
N LEU A 236 -0.68 5.59 -23.21
CA LEU A 236 -2.11 5.63 -22.87
C LEU A 236 -2.83 4.30 -23.21
N GLN A 237 -2.48 3.67 -24.32
CA GLN A 237 -2.99 2.33 -24.68
C GLN A 237 -2.56 1.27 -23.67
N TRP A 238 -1.28 1.29 -23.28
CA TRP A 238 -0.74 0.44 -22.24
C TRP A 238 -1.45 0.68 -20.90
N ALA A 239 -1.65 1.95 -20.52
CA ALA A 239 -2.33 2.31 -19.29
C ALA A 239 -3.79 1.84 -19.26
N MET A 240 -4.50 1.91 -20.39
CA MET A 240 -5.84 1.32 -20.52
C MET A 240 -5.82 -0.20 -20.27
N MET A 241 -4.90 -0.93 -20.89
CA MET A 241 -4.74 -2.38 -20.66
C MET A 241 -4.38 -2.69 -19.19
N GLN A 242 -3.51 -1.88 -18.60
CA GLN A 242 -3.16 -1.95 -17.18
C GLN A 242 -4.37 -1.69 -16.28
N GLY A 243 -5.24 -0.74 -16.62
CA GLY A 243 -6.50 -0.50 -15.90
C GLY A 243 -7.43 -1.72 -15.91
N VAL A 244 -7.55 -2.40 -17.06
CA VAL A 244 -8.31 -3.67 -17.14
C VAL A 244 -7.68 -4.75 -16.25
N ALA A 245 -6.36 -4.93 -16.32
CA ALA A 245 -5.65 -5.88 -15.48
C ALA A 245 -5.83 -5.57 -13.98
N MET A 246 -5.77 -4.29 -13.58
CA MET A 246 -6.01 -3.85 -12.21
C MET A 246 -7.41 -4.21 -11.71
N LEU A 247 -8.46 -4.02 -12.53
CA LEU A 247 -9.83 -4.39 -12.17
C LEU A 247 -9.99 -5.91 -11.99
N LEU A 248 -9.41 -6.71 -12.90
CA LEU A 248 -9.44 -8.18 -12.82
C LEU A 248 -8.68 -8.67 -11.57
N GLN A 249 -7.50 -8.10 -11.31
CA GLN A 249 -6.72 -8.39 -10.10
C GLN A 249 -7.53 -8.02 -8.84
N ASN A 250 -8.10 -6.82 -8.79
CA ASN A 250 -8.87 -6.32 -7.65
C ASN A 250 -10.06 -7.22 -7.32
N ARG A 251 -10.77 -7.72 -8.34
CA ARG A 251 -11.92 -8.62 -8.15
C ARG A 251 -11.45 -10.01 -7.72
N TYR A 252 -10.67 -10.67 -8.57
CA TYR A 252 -10.45 -12.09 -8.40
C TYR A 252 -9.38 -12.42 -7.37
N GLN A 253 -8.26 -11.70 -7.34
CA GLN A 253 -7.20 -11.98 -6.38
C GLN A 253 -7.64 -11.67 -4.95
N ARG A 254 -8.55 -10.69 -4.78
CA ARG A 254 -9.10 -10.30 -3.48
C ARG A 254 -10.10 -11.31 -2.95
N GLN A 255 -10.99 -11.80 -3.81
CA GLN A 255 -11.92 -12.87 -3.44
C GLN A 255 -11.16 -14.09 -2.91
N ARG A 256 -10.08 -14.50 -3.59
CA ARG A 256 -9.26 -15.61 -3.09
C ARG A 256 -8.57 -15.29 -1.78
N LEU A 257 -8.02 -14.09 -1.63
CA LEU A 257 -7.37 -13.70 -0.39
C LEU A 257 -8.33 -13.81 0.79
N TYR A 258 -9.58 -13.38 0.63
CA TYR A 258 -10.62 -13.57 1.65
C TYR A 258 -10.87 -15.04 1.97
N THR A 259 -10.97 -15.92 0.97
CA THR A 259 -11.06 -17.37 1.20
C THR A 259 -9.84 -17.90 1.96
N ARG A 260 -8.63 -17.47 1.62
CA ARG A 260 -7.41 -17.91 2.32
C ARG A 260 -7.35 -17.43 3.76
N ILE A 261 -7.82 -16.21 4.04
CA ILE A 261 -7.94 -15.68 5.40
C ILE A 261 -8.95 -16.52 6.19
N ALA A 262 -10.12 -16.82 5.62
CA ALA A 262 -11.13 -17.68 6.25
C ALA A 262 -10.61 -19.10 6.54
N LEU A 263 -9.74 -19.62 5.69
CA LEU A 263 -9.07 -20.92 5.86
C LEU A 263 -7.83 -20.87 6.78
N GLY A 264 -7.48 -19.72 7.37
CA GLY A 264 -6.28 -19.55 8.19
C GLY A 264 -4.95 -19.66 7.43
N LYS A 265 -4.97 -19.62 6.09
CA LYS A 265 -3.79 -19.76 5.21
C LYS A 265 -3.15 -18.43 4.81
N ALA A 266 -3.68 -17.32 5.31
CA ALA A 266 -3.19 -15.95 5.08
C ALA A 266 -3.55 -15.08 6.29
N LYS A 267 -2.78 -14.02 6.55
CA LYS A 267 -3.02 -13.13 7.68
C LYS A 267 -4.17 -12.19 7.36
N ARG A 268 -4.95 -11.82 8.38
CA ARG A 268 -6.09 -10.89 8.22
C ARG A 268 -5.66 -9.51 7.70
N MET A 269 -4.41 -9.10 7.96
CA MET A 269 -3.83 -7.85 7.46
C MET A 269 -3.26 -7.92 6.05
N ASP A 270 -3.16 -9.11 5.44
CA ASP A 270 -2.63 -9.25 4.08
C ASP A 270 -3.55 -8.57 3.08
N VAL A 271 -2.98 -7.93 2.07
CA VAL A 271 -3.69 -7.34 0.93
C VAL A 271 -3.32 -8.06 -0.36
N VAL A 272 -3.96 -7.70 -1.46
CA VAL A 272 -3.65 -8.31 -2.75
C VAL A 272 -2.39 -7.69 -3.33
N TRP A 273 -1.36 -8.50 -3.56
CA TRP A 273 -0.14 -8.10 -4.27
C TRP A 273 0.21 -9.14 -5.36
N GLY A 274 0.16 -8.73 -6.63
CA GLY A 274 0.53 -9.58 -7.78
C GLY A 274 -0.19 -10.94 -7.86
N GLU A 275 0.28 -11.83 -8.76
CA GLU A 275 -0.30 -13.14 -9.12
C GLU A 275 -0.42 -14.22 -8.03
N THR A 276 -0.21 -13.86 -6.76
CA THR A 276 0.00 -14.81 -5.67
C THR A 276 -1.27 -15.54 -5.20
N SER A 277 -2.43 -15.31 -5.82
CA SER A 277 -3.71 -15.87 -5.37
C SER A 277 -4.61 -16.47 -6.47
N GLY A 278 -4.08 -16.87 -7.64
CA GLY A 278 -4.90 -17.54 -8.66
C GLY A 278 -5.18 -19.03 -8.38
N VAL A 279 -6.44 -19.48 -8.49
CA VAL A 279 -6.81 -20.89 -8.73
C VAL A 279 -6.28 -21.31 -10.12
N ASP A 280 -6.04 -22.60 -10.36
CA ASP A 280 -5.40 -23.08 -11.60
C ASP A 280 -6.08 -22.56 -12.89
N GLY A 281 -7.41 -22.40 -12.93
CA GLY A 281 -8.12 -21.80 -14.09
C GLY A 281 -8.03 -20.27 -14.19
N GLN A 282 -8.06 -19.56 -13.05
CA GLN A 282 -8.01 -18.09 -13.04
C GLN A 282 -6.60 -17.55 -13.31
N LEU A 283 -5.58 -18.29 -12.88
CA LEU A 283 -4.18 -18.00 -13.22
C LEU A 283 -3.96 -18.11 -14.73
N TRP A 284 -4.65 -19.05 -15.40
CA TRP A 284 -4.58 -19.24 -16.84
C TRP A 284 -5.13 -18.04 -17.64
N LEU A 285 -6.13 -17.32 -17.10
CA LEU A 285 -6.64 -16.09 -17.71
C LEU A 285 -5.75 -14.87 -17.41
N LEU A 286 -5.34 -14.70 -16.15
CA LEU A 286 -4.65 -13.49 -15.71
C LEU A 286 -3.17 -13.46 -16.17
N CYS A 287 -2.51 -14.61 -16.22
CA CYS A 287 -1.08 -14.68 -16.50
C CYS A 287 -0.70 -14.26 -17.93
N PRO A 288 -1.41 -14.70 -18.99
CA PRO A 288 -1.16 -14.20 -20.35
C PRO A 288 -1.34 -12.69 -20.47
N ILE A 289 -2.39 -12.13 -19.83
CA ILE A 289 -2.64 -10.69 -19.82
C ILE A 289 -1.46 -9.95 -19.20
N LEU A 290 -0.92 -10.46 -18.09
CA LEU A 290 0.20 -9.82 -17.40
C LEU A 290 1.50 -9.90 -18.19
N PHE A 291 1.79 -11.04 -18.84
CA PHE A 291 2.97 -11.13 -19.70
C PHE A 291 2.88 -10.22 -20.93
N VAL A 292 1.70 -10.15 -21.57
CA VAL A 292 1.48 -9.21 -22.68
C VAL A 292 1.66 -7.77 -22.23
N LEU A 293 1.15 -7.43 -21.04
CA LEU A 293 1.23 -6.09 -20.48
C LEU A 293 2.66 -5.68 -20.13
N GLN A 294 3.45 -6.60 -19.54
CA GLN A 294 4.87 -6.41 -19.25
C GLN A 294 5.69 -6.30 -20.53
N GLY A 295 5.41 -7.15 -21.53
CA GLY A 295 6.05 -7.07 -22.84
C GLY A 295 5.74 -5.75 -23.55
N PHE A 296 4.50 -5.29 -23.46
CA PHE A 296 4.10 -3.99 -24.02
C PHE A 296 4.72 -2.82 -23.26
N GLU A 297 4.79 -2.87 -21.93
CA GLU A 297 5.50 -1.90 -21.08
C GLU A 297 6.97 -1.75 -21.53
N ALA A 298 7.67 -2.87 -21.69
CA ALA A 298 9.06 -2.90 -22.15
C ALA A 298 9.20 -2.36 -23.58
N TYR A 299 8.27 -2.71 -24.48
CA TYR A 299 8.25 -2.21 -25.85
C TYR A 299 8.08 -0.69 -25.91
N VAL A 300 7.16 -0.12 -25.12
CA VAL A 300 6.98 1.34 -25.02
C VAL A 300 8.26 1.99 -24.50
N GLY A 301 8.85 1.45 -23.41
CA GLY A 301 10.11 1.95 -22.87
C GLY A 301 11.24 1.93 -23.88
N PHE A 302 11.42 0.82 -24.61
CA PHE A 302 12.44 0.70 -25.65
C PHE A 302 12.20 1.65 -26.83
N LEU A 303 10.95 1.85 -27.23
CA LEU A 303 10.61 2.78 -28.29
C LEU A 303 10.98 4.22 -27.92
N LEU A 304 10.68 4.65 -26.68
CA LEU A 304 11.07 5.98 -26.17
C LEU A 304 12.59 6.17 -26.20
N LEU A 305 13.35 5.15 -25.78
CA LEU A 305 14.81 5.18 -25.85
C LEU A 305 15.31 5.25 -27.29
N ARG A 306 14.73 4.45 -28.21
CA ARG A 306 15.12 4.48 -29.62
C ARG A 306 14.86 5.84 -30.26
N THR A 307 13.76 6.51 -29.91
CA THR A 307 13.43 7.83 -30.47
C THR A 307 14.43 8.92 -30.09
N THR A 308 15.07 8.84 -28.91
CA THR A 308 16.08 9.82 -28.49
C THR A 308 17.47 9.54 -29.08
N PHE A 309 17.80 8.28 -29.39
CA PHE A 309 19.07 7.95 -30.05
C PHE A 309 19.09 8.28 -31.55
N VAL A 310 17.93 8.25 -32.21
CA VAL A 310 17.80 8.55 -33.65
C VAL A 310 17.46 10.03 -33.91
N GLY A 311 16.83 10.71 -32.95
CA GLY A 311 16.50 12.14 -33.04
C GLY A 311 17.61 13.04 -32.50
N LEU A 312 17.90 14.15 -33.20
CA LEU A 312 18.83 15.20 -32.77
C LEU A 312 18.34 16.05 -31.58
N VAL A 313 17.25 15.65 -30.90
CA VAL A 313 16.64 16.42 -29.80
C VAL A 313 16.75 15.61 -28.51
N PHE A 314 17.68 16.02 -27.65
CA PHE A 314 17.98 15.35 -26.38
C PHE A 314 17.01 15.79 -25.28
N GLU A 315 15.87 15.12 -25.17
CA GLU A 315 14.95 15.28 -24.03
C GLU A 315 15.25 14.20 -22.99
N TRP A 316 16.03 14.55 -21.97
CA TRP A 316 16.48 13.61 -20.93
C TRP A 316 15.31 12.96 -20.17
N GLN A 317 14.15 13.64 -20.07
CA GLN A 317 12.93 13.12 -19.45
C GLN A 317 12.45 11.85 -20.17
N VAL A 318 12.51 11.84 -21.50
CA VAL A 318 12.11 10.70 -22.34
C VAL A 318 13.04 9.51 -22.11
N ILE A 319 14.33 9.77 -22.01
CA ILE A 319 15.34 8.74 -21.69
C ILE A 319 15.05 8.16 -20.30
N PHE A 320 14.87 9.03 -19.30
CA PHE A 320 14.62 8.63 -17.92
C PHE A 320 13.34 7.79 -17.78
N CYS A 321 12.23 8.25 -18.36
CA CYS A 321 10.98 7.50 -18.36
C CYS A 321 11.09 6.18 -19.15
N GLY A 322 11.81 6.17 -20.28
CA GLY A 322 12.08 4.97 -21.06
C GLY A 322 12.86 3.91 -20.28
N VAL A 323 13.92 4.31 -19.57
CA VAL A 323 14.69 3.42 -18.67
C VAL A 323 13.80 2.89 -17.55
N LEU A 324 13.03 3.76 -16.87
CA LEU A 324 12.15 3.33 -15.78
C LEU A 324 11.07 2.35 -16.25
N LEU A 325 10.47 2.55 -17.43
CA LEU A 325 9.48 1.61 -17.99
C LEU A 325 10.10 0.22 -18.24
N VAL A 326 11.31 0.17 -18.81
CA VAL A 326 12.01 -1.11 -19.03
C VAL A 326 12.34 -1.79 -17.69
N LEU A 327 12.85 -1.03 -16.70
CA LEU A 327 13.16 -1.57 -15.38
C LEU A 327 11.90 -2.11 -14.66
N MET A 328 10.79 -1.37 -14.73
CA MET A 328 9.52 -1.80 -14.16
C MET A 328 8.98 -3.06 -14.86
N ALA A 329 9.03 -3.11 -16.19
CA ALA A 329 8.63 -4.27 -16.97
C ALA A 329 9.44 -5.53 -16.58
N VAL A 330 10.77 -5.42 -16.49
CA VAL A 330 11.66 -6.53 -16.11
C VAL A 330 11.40 -6.99 -14.68
N GLY A 331 11.19 -6.08 -13.73
CA GLY A 331 10.91 -6.45 -12.35
C GLY A 331 9.51 -7.04 -12.16
N ASN A 332 8.51 -6.55 -12.91
CA ASN A 332 7.16 -7.13 -12.96
C ASN A 332 7.23 -8.57 -13.50
N PHE A 333 7.92 -8.77 -14.62
CA PHE A 333 8.17 -10.08 -15.23
C PHE A 333 8.86 -11.04 -14.25
N SER A 334 9.95 -10.59 -13.62
CA SER A 334 10.70 -11.39 -12.66
C SER A 334 9.83 -11.82 -11.48
N ASN A 335 8.98 -10.93 -10.96
CA ASN A 335 8.07 -11.26 -9.86
C ASN A 335 6.95 -12.22 -10.26
N THR A 336 6.40 -12.07 -11.47
CA THR A 336 5.45 -13.02 -12.06
C THR A 336 6.08 -14.40 -12.16
N VAL A 337 7.25 -14.51 -12.79
CA VAL A 337 7.98 -15.78 -12.95
C VAL A 337 8.30 -16.42 -11.60
N GLN A 338 8.85 -15.66 -10.64
CA GLN A 338 9.13 -16.17 -9.30
C GLN A 338 7.88 -16.73 -8.61
N THR A 339 6.72 -16.09 -8.79
CA THR A 339 5.45 -16.55 -8.23
C THR A 339 4.99 -17.86 -8.87
N LEU A 340 5.07 -17.97 -10.20
CA LEU A 340 4.73 -19.19 -10.92
C LEU A 340 5.66 -20.35 -10.55
N MET A 341 6.97 -20.10 -10.44
CA MET A 341 7.95 -21.09 -10.00
C MET A 341 7.71 -21.57 -8.57
N ALA A 342 7.38 -20.66 -7.64
CA ALA A 342 7.06 -21.05 -6.27
C ALA A 342 5.82 -21.96 -6.23
N LYS A 343 4.80 -21.64 -7.04
CA LYS A 343 3.58 -22.45 -7.15
C LYS A 343 3.85 -23.82 -7.79
N SER A 344 4.66 -23.89 -8.85
CA SER A 344 5.01 -25.14 -9.51
C SER A 344 5.82 -26.07 -8.60
N ARG A 345 6.80 -25.52 -7.86
CA ARG A 345 7.58 -26.27 -6.85
C ARG A 345 6.70 -26.83 -5.73
N PHE A 346 5.75 -26.04 -5.23
CA PHE A 346 4.81 -26.52 -4.22
C PHE A 346 3.92 -27.66 -4.74
N LYS A 347 3.39 -27.51 -5.97
CA LYS A 347 2.59 -28.57 -6.62
C LYS A 347 3.39 -29.85 -6.86
N ALA A 348 4.66 -29.73 -7.26
CA ALA A 348 5.57 -30.87 -7.40
C ALA A 348 5.83 -31.57 -6.07
N LYS A 349 6.08 -30.82 -4.99
CA LYS A 349 6.29 -31.37 -3.64
C LYS A 349 5.05 -32.12 -3.12
N MET A 350 3.85 -31.57 -3.33
CA MET A 350 2.60 -32.23 -2.95
C MET A 350 2.36 -33.53 -3.74
N ARG A 351 2.65 -33.54 -5.05
CA ARG A 351 2.58 -34.75 -5.87
C ARG A 351 3.56 -35.83 -5.42
N SER A 352 4.77 -35.43 -5.01
CA SER A 352 5.77 -36.36 -4.49
C SER A 352 5.33 -36.99 -3.16
N LYS A 353 4.78 -36.21 -2.23
CA LYS A 353 4.27 -36.73 -0.96
C LYS A 353 3.10 -37.69 -1.14
N SER A 354 2.15 -37.34 -2.00
CA SER A 354 1.00 -38.21 -2.30
C SER A 354 1.41 -39.53 -2.94
N LYS A 355 2.53 -39.60 -3.67
CA LYS A 355 3.07 -40.87 -4.18
C LYS A 355 3.70 -41.72 -3.09
N GLN A 356 4.36 -41.10 -2.11
CA GLN A 356 4.99 -41.79 -0.97
C GLN A 356 4.01 -42.30 0.09
N GLU A 357 2.76 -41.80 0.12
CA GLU A 357 1.70 -42.30 1.02
C GLU A 357 0.88 -43.45 0.40
N VAL A 358 1.10 -43.75 -0.87
CA VAL A 358 0.37 -44.79 -1.64
C VAL A 358 1.24 -46.04 -1.90
N GLU A 359 2.57 -45.90 -1.77
CA GLU A 359 3.51 -47.02 -1.56
C GLU A 359 3.64 -47.32 -0.07
#